data_AF-A0A8T0DTT5-F1
#
_entry.id   AF-A0A8T0DTT5-F1
#
_cell.length_a   1.000
_cell.length_b   1.000
_cell.length_c   1.000
_cell.angle_alpha   90.00
_cell.angle_beta   90.00
_cell.angle_gamma   90.00
#
_symmetry.space_group_name_H-M   'P 1'
#
loop_
_entity.id
_entity.type
_entity.pdbx_description
1 polymer ?
#
loop_
_entity_poly.entity_id
_entity_poly.type
_entity_poly.pdbx_seq_one_letter_code
_entity_poly.pdbx_strand_id
1 'polypeptide(L)'
;MDTPGCGRYSTNKAGMDGLDKQTIMQIILENSKGSKFYENELRRERLLHQQIEAKLRQIRSLTPVMIQNAEHEASVLFLIPVHTTCLIQPEVRYMCPAS
;
A
#
# COMPACT_ATOMS: atom_id res chain seq x y z
N MET A 1 -13.57 -11.07 6.97
CA MET A 1 -14.28 -10.26 7.98
C MET A 1 -13.24 -9.36 8.61
N ASP A 2 -13.24 -8.09 8.21
CA ASP A 2 -12.33 -7.08 8.74
C ASP A 2 -12.85 -6.66 10.12
N THR A 3 -12.24 -7.18 11.17
CA THR A 3 -12.58 -6.80 12.55
C THR A 3 -11.98 -5.43 12.84
N PRO A 4 -12.80 -4.39 13.06
CA PRO A 4 -12.30 -3.05 13.33
C PRO A 4 -11.54 -3.00 14.66
N GLY A 5 -10.47 -2.22 14.69
CA GLY A 5 -9.67 -1.95 15.88
C GLY A 5 -8.61 -2.98 16.23
N CYS A 6 -8.55 -4.13 15.56
CA CYS A 6 -7.46 -5.07 15.80
C CYS A 6 -6.17 -4.55 15.14
N GLY A 7 -5.08 -4.47 15.91
CA GLY A 7 -3.77 -4.09 15.39
C GLY A 7 -3.43 -4.85 14.10
N ARG A 8 -2.78 -4.17 13.16
CA ARG A 8 -2.60 -4.59 11.75
C ARG A 8 -1.74 -5.86 11.62
N TYR A 9 -2.28 -7.02 11.97
CA TYR A 9 -1.63 -8.32 11.80
C TYR A 9 -1.73 -8.77 10.35
N SER A 10 -0.59 -9.15 9.78
CA SER A 10 -0.47 -9.63 8.41
C SER A 10 0.36 -10.91 8.37
N THR A 11 -0.15 -11.90 7.63
CA THR A 11 0.50 -13.17 7.34
C THR A 11 1.45 -13.07 6.14
N ASN A 12 1.54 -11.92 5.46
CA ASN A 12 2.39 -11.74 4.27
C ASN A 12 3.88 -11.54 4.63
N LYS A 13 4.37 -12.27 5.62
CA LYS A 13 5.76 -12.24 6.10
C LYS A 13 6.34 -13.65 5.98
N ALA A 14 7.66 -13.75 5.81
CA ALA A 14 8.33 -15.04 5.73
C ALA A 14 8.06 -15.89 6.99
N GLY A 15 7.79 -17.19 6.81
CA GLY A 15 7.57 -18.12 7.92
C GLY A 15 6.17 -18.03 8.57
N MET A 16 5.21 -17.36 7.92
CA MET A 16 3.83 -17.26 8.39
C MET A 16 2.86 -18.17 7.61
N ASP A 17 3.38 -19.04 6.75
CA ASP A 17 2.60 -19.97 5.94
C ASP A 17 1.97 -21.06 6.82
N GLY A 18 0.71 -21.40 6.56
CA GLY A 18 -0.02 -22.46 7.28
C GLY A 18 -0.58 -22.08 8.66
N LEU A 19 -0.48 -20.81 9.06
CA LEU A 19 -1.04 -20.33 10.32
C LEU A 19 -2.55 -20.04 10.23
N ASP A 20 -3.29 -20.39 11.29
CA ASP A 20 -4.70 -20.00 11.41
C ASP A 20 -4.83 -18.51 11.77
N LYS A 21 -5.02 -17.71 10.71
CA LYS A 21 -5.19 -16.27 10.81
C LYS A 21 -6.37 -15.87 11.71
N GLN A 22 -7.44 -16.66 11.76
CA GLN A 22 -8.64 -16.27 12.52
C GLN A 22 -8.40 -16.39 14.02
N THR A 23 -7.86 -17.53 14.47
CA THR A 23 -7.52 -17.73 15.88
C THR A 23 -6.50 -16.70 16.35
N ILE A 24 -5.45 -16.46 15.57
CA ILE A 24 -4.43 -15.46 15.92
C ILE A 24 -5.04 -14.06 16.00
N MET A 25 -5.88 -13.68 15.04
CA MET A 25 -6.55 -12.38 15.04
C MET A 25 -7.45 -12.22 16.28
N GLN A 26 -8.18 -13.26 16.66
CA GLN A 26 -9.04 -13.25 17.84
C GLN A 26 -8.22 -13.06 19.12
N ILE A 27 -7.13 -13.82 19.29
CA ILE A 27 -6.24 -13.71 20.45
C ILE A 27 -5.65 -12.29 20.54
N ILE A 28 -5.18 -11.73 19.42
CA ILE A 28 -4.62 -10.36 19.40
C ILE A 28 -5.70 -9.34 19.78
N LEU A 29 -6.92 -9.49 19.27
CA LEU A 29 -8.02 -8.57 19.55
C LEU A 29 -8.37 -8.59 21.04
N GLU A 30 -8.59 -9.78 21.60
CA GLU A 30 -8.97 -9.96 23.00
C GLU A 30 -7.90 -9.38 23.95
N ASN A 31 -6.63 -9.62 23.67
CA ASN A 31 -5.52 -9.12 24.49
C ASN A 31 -5.24 -7.62 24.31
N SER A 32 -5.55 -7.05 23.15
CA SER A 32 -5.29 -5.63 22.88
C SER A 32 -6.43 -4.72 23.34
N LYS A 33 -7.66 -5.24 23.43
CA LYS A 33 -8.87 -4.47 23.73
C LYS A 33 -8.77 -3.76 25.08
N GLY A 34 -9.19 -2.49 25.12
CA GLY A 34 -9.15 -1.66 26.32
C GLY A 34 -7.79 -1.00 26.59
N SER A 35 -6.77 -1.27 25.77
CA SER A 35 -5.51 -0.52 25.83
C SER A 35 -5.63 0.84 25.12
N LYS A 36 -4.82 1.82 25.56
CA LYS A 36 -4.65 3.10 24.84
C LYS A 36 -4.18 2.91 23.39
N PHE A 37 -3.41 1.84 23.14
CA PHE A 37 -2.96 1.47 21.81
C PHE A 37 -4.15 1.10 20.91
N TYR A 38 -5.04 0.26 21.40
CA TYR A 38 -6.25 -0.17 20.69
C TYR A 38 -7.16 1.01 20.30
N GLU A 39 -7.41 1.94 21.23
CA GLU A 39 -8.18 3.16 20.93
C GLU A 39 -7.51 4.04 19.87
N ASN A 40 -6.17 4.10 19.87
CA ASN A 40 -5.42 4.88 18.91
C ASN A 40 -5.44 4.25 17.50
N GLU A 41 -5.34 2.92 17.42
CA GLU A 41 -5.48 2.19 16.15
C GLU A 41 -6.90 2.35 15.58
N LEU A 42 -7.94 2.25 16.42
CA LEU A 42 -9.32 2.56 16.02
C LEU A 42 -9.48 3.99 15.46
N ARG A 43 -8.77 4.96 16.03
CA ARG A 43 -8.78 6.34 15.53
C ARG A 43 -8.10 6.44 14.16
N ARG A 44 -6.94 5.79 13.99
CA ARG A 44 -6.22 5.76 12.71
C ARG A 44 -7.00 5.05 11.61
N GLU A 45 -7.62 3.93 11.92
CA GLU A 45 -8.45 3.17 10.98
C GLU A 45 -9.60 4.03 10.46
N ARG A 46 -10.32 4.73 11.35
CA ARG A 46 -11.38 5.66 10.94
C ARG A 46 -10.87 6.77 10.02
N LEU A 47 -9.70 7.34 10.32
CA LEU A 47 -9.09 8.36 9.47
C LEU A 47 -8.70 7.79 8.10
N LEU A 48 -8.13 6.60 8.05
CA LEU A 48 -7.78 5.92 6.80
C LEU A 48 -9.03 5.63 5.96
N HIS A 49 -10.12 5.16 6.56
CA HIS A 49 -11.39 4.96 5.85
C HIS A 49 -11.90 6.26 5.25
N GLN A 50 -11.87 7.37 5.99
CA GLN A 50 -12.25 8.69 5.46
C GLN A 50 -11.37 9.13 4.29
N GLN A 51 -10.05 8.85 4.36
CA GLN A 51 -9.13 9.14 3.26
C GLN A 51 -9.42 8.28 2.03
N ILE A 52 -9.70 6.99 2.22
CA ILE A 52 -10.07 6.08 1.12
C ILE A 52 -11.36 6.57 0.46
N GLU A 53 -12.39 6.92 1.23
CA GLU A 53 -13.64 7.47 0.69
C GLU A 53 -13.41 8.77 -0.09
N ALA A 54 -12.57 9.67 0.43
CA ALA A 54 -12.19 10.89 -0.28
C ALA A 54 -11.49 10.58 -1.61
N LYS A 55 -10.53 9.64 -1.62
CA LYS A 55 -9.85 9.20 -2.84
C LYS A 55 -10.79 8.52 -3.83
N LEU A 56 -11.72 7.69 -3.37
CA LEU A 56 -12.73 7.06 -4.22
C LEU A 56 -13.66 8.09 -4.87
N ARG A 57 -14.06 9.14 -4.13
CA ARG A 57 -14.79 10.27 -4.73
C ARG A 57 -13.99 10.96 -5.82
N GLN A 58 -12.70 11.21 -5.60
CA GLN A 58 -11.82 11.79 -6.61
C GLN A 58 -11.72 10.89 -7.85
N ILE A 59 -11.48 9.59 -7.68
CA ILE A 59 -11.41 8.62 -8.79
C ILE A 59 -12.71 8.63 -9.61
N ARG A 60 -13.87 8.65 -8.96
CA ARG A 60 -15.17 8.71 -9.64
C ARG A 60 -15.40 10.00 -10.44
N SER A 61 -14.74 11.10 -10.06
CA SER A 61 -14.84 12.38 -10.79
C SER A 61 -13.90 12.48 -11.98
N LEU A 62 -12.99 11.52 -12.17
CA LEU A 62 -12.05 11.53 -13.29
C LEU A 62 -12.76 11.19 -14.60
N THR A 63 -12.46 11.96 -15.64
CA THR A 63 -12.96 11.70 -16.99
C THR A 63 -11.97 10.82 -17.78
N PRO A 64 -12.43 10.06 -18.78
CA PRO A 64 -11.55 9.23 -19.61
C PRO A 64 -10.42 10.03 -20.29
N VAL A 65 -10.69 11.27 -20.69
CA VAL A 65 -9.68 12.16 -21.31
C VAL A 65 -8.58 12.55 -20.33
N MET A 66 -8.94 12.82 -19.07
CA MET A 66 -7.95 13.11 -18.02
C MET A 66 -7.06 11.89 -17.74
N ILE A 67 -7.63 10.69 -17.76
CA ILE A 67 -6.88 9.44 -17.57
C ILE A 67 -5.93 9.22 -18.75
N GLN A 68 -6.41 9.36 -19.99
CA GLN A 68 -5.59 9.19 -21.19
C GLN A 68 -4.43 10.20 -21.24
N ASN A 69 -4.69 11.47 -20.89
CA ASN A 69 -3.64 12.48 -20.83
C ASN A 69 -2.60 12.15 -19.75
N ALA A 70 -3.04 11.73 -18.56
CA ALA A 70 -2.14 11.34 -17.47
C ALA A 70 -1.32 10.08 -17.81
N GLU A 71 -1.91 9.10 -18.51
CA GLU A 71 -1.22 7.91 -19.01
C GLU A 71 -0.14 8.28 -20.03
N HIS A 72 -0.45 9.20 -20.95
CA HIS A 72 0.51 9.71 -21.92
C HIS A 72 1.66 10.47 -21.22
N GLU A 73 1.36 11.37 -20.29
CA GLU A 73 2.36 12.11 -19.51
C GLU A 73 3.27 11.18 -18.70
N ALA A 74 2.70 10.17 -18.04
CA ALA A 74 3.47 9.16 -17.31
C ALA A 74 4.36 8.34 -18.26
N SER A 75 3.82 7.91 -19.41
CA SER A 75 4.59 7.18 -20.42
C SER A 75 5.78 8.00 -20.93
N VAL A 76 5.58 9.29 -21.22
CA VAL A 76 6.66 10.19 -21.63
C VAL A 76 7.71 10.32 -20.52
N LEU A 77 7.29 10.46 -19.25
CA LEU A 77 8.21 10.50 -18.11
C LEU A 77 9.06 9.23 -17.99
N PHE A 78 8.47 8.06 -18.19
CA PHE A 78 9.18 6.78 -18.18
C PHE A 78 10.08 6.56 -19.40
N LEU A 79 9.85 7.29 -20.50
CA LEU A 79 10.64 7.23 -21.73
C LEU A 79 11.79 8.26 -21.78
N ILE A 80 11.83 9.23 -20.85
CA ILE A 80 13.01 10.09 -20.70
C ILE A 80 14.15 9.17 -20.22
N PRO A 81 15.27 9.07 -20.97
CA PRO A 81 16.40 8.29 -20.51
C PRO A 81 16.83 8.83 -19.16
N VAL A 82 16.92 7.95 -18.16
CA VAL A 82 17.39 8.22 -16.79
C VAL A 82 18.89 8.64 -16.76
N HIS A 83 19.42 9.14 -17.88
CA HIS A 83 20.82 9.47 -18.11
C HIS A 83 21.23 10.82 -17.50
N THR A 84 20.29 11.60 -16.92
CA THR A 84 20.62 12.82 -16.15
C THR A 84 20.78 12.58 -14.65
N THR A 85 20.57 11.37 -14.13
CA THR A 85 20.93 11.04 -12.72
C THR A 85 22.26 10.27 -12.58
N CYS A 86 22.95 9.98 -13.69
CA CYS A 86 24.25 9.29 -13.69
C CYS A 86 25.45 10.20 -13.31
N LEU A 87 25.31 11.00 -12.25
CA LEU A 87 26.44 11.69 -11.59
C LEU A 87 26.49 11.48 -10.07
N ILE A 88 25.86 10.42 -9.54
CA ILE A 88 26.18 9.92 -8.19
C ILE A 88 26.22 8.37 -8.19
N GLN A 89 27.39 7.87 -8.60
CA GLN A 89 28.06 6.60 -8.24
C GLN A 89 27.62 5.23 -8.81
N PRO A 90 28.60 4.30 -8.98
CA PRO A 90 28.58 3.19 -9.93
C PRO A 90 28.31 1.83 -9.27
N GLU A 91 28.26 0.79 -10.12
CA GLU A 91 28.11 -0.65 -9.82
C GLU A 91 26.71 -1.14 -9.41
N VAL A 92 25.83 -1.36 -10.40
CA VAL A 92 25.31 -2.73 -10.62
C VAL A 92 25.02 -2.93 -12.10
N ARG A 93 25.78 -3.82 -12.74
CA ARG A 93 25.60 -4.26 -14.13
C ARG A 93 24.49 -5.32 -14.15
N TYR A 94 23.27 -4.96 -14.56
CA TYR A 94 22.26 -5.95 -14.95
C TYR A 94 22.22 -6.05 -16.49
N MET A 95 22.67 -7.20 -17.00
CA MET A 95 22.48 -7.60 -18.39
C MET A 95 21.02 -8.04 -18.58
N CYS A 96 20.30 -7.39 -19.50
CA CYS A 96 19.05 -7.94 -20.04
C CYS A 96 19.37 -8.87 -21.22
N PRO A 97 18.87 -10.11 -21.25
CA PRO A 97 18.96 -10.96 -22.44
C PRO A 97 17.92 -10.50 -23.48
N ALA A 98 18.36 -10.35 -24.73
CA ALA A 98 17.47 -10.15 -25.86
C ALA A 98 16.81 -11.48 -26.26
N SER A 99 15.51 -11.45 -26.53
CA SER A 99 14.77 -12.47 -27.29
C SER A 99 13.79 -11.76 -28.21
#